data_AF-A0A5A7M8X7-F1
#
_entry.id   AF-A0A5A7M8X7-F1
#
_cell.length_a   1.000
_cell.length_b   1.000
_cell.length_c   1.000
_cell.angle_alpha   90.00
_cell.angle_beta   90.00
_cell.angle_gamma   90.00
#
_symmetry.space_group_name_H-M   'P 1'
#
loop_
_entity.id
_entity.type
_entity.pdbx_description
1 polymer ?
#
loop_
_entity_poly.entity_id
_entity_poly.type
_entity_poly.pdbx_seq_one_letter_code
_entity_poly.pdbx_strand_id
1 'polypeptide(L)'
;MQDFITQISQQWLQLPDCRAEHKDAARTRITSSAAAGSLDVEFFVHHGGNGAFSATRYEAAMQLSAEHRLHAWITLRDAAAEVIHHEVSCNPGRFAQLLHEWRTAPDAAPAQVTIRAMACSPSPAETEAPVPSMDQDLNFGLLDKLADAQQALEQLKADVAAVEPMRLLQSWPRDDRGRLAARTTAVLAAYGPATRKRQPCLLVRSVMQSKMPGWQLLVSSEFLYNCRHQWSDARWLWSTADTPKGSALERKARQLMAQGRISEACSLYGIELHERVRRLAAGQSFQRFSPAPEPWAQELQAALLQLAPWRLTAGLQRIQEHLIQANRKPPKPGSWERKLFWFSGQRQQARWGPGVRFNEDGKPELDLIVTASNEHFPEPDWKQ
;
A
#
# COMPACT_ATOMS: atom_id res chain seq x y z
N MET A 1 -36.58 14.16 13.72
CA MET A 1 -35.33 14.01 14.52
C MET A 1 -35.41 12.90 15.54
N GLN A 2 -36.46 12.85 16.39
CA GLN A 2 -36.85 11.62 17.10
C GLN A 2 -36.99 10.42 16.15
N ASP A 3 -37.31 10.69 14.88
CA ASP A 3 -37.30 9.69 13.81
C ASP A 3 -35.97 8.95 13.66
N PHE A 4 -34.81 9.54 13.97
CA PHE A 4 -33.52 8.86 13.80
C PHE A 4 -33.32 7.74 14.81
N ILE A 5 -33.54 8.01 16.10
CA ILE A 5 -33.46 7.00 17.17
C ILE A 5 -34.49 5.90 16.92
N THR A 6 -35.73 6.28 16.57
CA THR A 6 -36.80 5.33 16.25
C THR A 6 -36.45 4.50 15.02
N GLN A 7 -35.99 5.10 13.92
CA GLN A 7 -35.60 4.39 12.70
C GLN A 7 -34.47 3.40 12.96
N ILE A 8 -33.43 3.79 13.69
CA ILE A 8 -32.34 2.89 14.06
C ILE A 8 -32.87 1.76 14.96
N SER A 9 -33.71 2.09 15.95
CA SER A 9 -34.24 1.10 16.88
C SER A 9 -35.14 0.05 16.23
N GLN A 10 -35.95 0.48 15.25
CA GLN A 10 -36.79 -0.43 14.49
C GLN A 10 -35.99 -1.49 13.72
N GLN A 11 -34.74 -1.20 13.32
CA GLN A 11 -33.95 -2.12 12.52
C GLN A 11 -33.53 -3.39 13.27
N TRP A 12 -33.28 -3.33 14.59
CA TRP A 12 -33.03 -4.54 15.38
C TRP A 12 -34.30 -5.15 15.97
N LEU A 13 -35.32 -4.34 16.27
CA LEU A 13 -36.59 -4.86 16.81
C LEU A 13 -37.34 -5.75 15.81
N GLN A 14 -37.11 -5.54 14.51
CA GLN A 14 -37.70 -6.35 13.44
C GLN A 14 -36.95 -7.68 13.20
N LEU A 15 -35.82 -7.91 13.88
CA LEU A 15 -35.00 -9.10 13.71
C LEU A 15 -35.27 -10.10 14.86
N PRO A 16 -35.83 -11.28 14.58
CA PRO A 16 -36.27 -12.21 15.63
C PRO A 16 -35.11 -12.86 16.41
N ASP A 17 -33.92 -12.89 15.82
CA ASP A 17 -32.70 -13.40 16.45
C ASP A 17 -31.98 -12.34 17.30
N CYS A 18 -32.39 -11.07 17.23
CA CYS A 18 -31.80 -9.99 18.01
C CYS A 18 -32.50 -9.81 19.37
N ARG A 19 -31.72 -9.54 20.41
CA ARG A 19 -32.20 -9.11 21.72
C ARG A 19 -31.54 -7.79 22.09
N ALA A 20 -32.34 -6.84 22.55
CA ALA A 20 -31.87 -5.54 22.99
C ALA A 20 -31.98 -5.41 24.52
N GLU A 21 -30.91 -4.93 25.14
CA GLU A 21 -30.85 -4.53 26.54
C GLU A 21 -30.67 -3.01 26.59
N HIS A 22 -31.71 -2.29 26.99
CA HIS A 22 -31.66 -0.84 27.16
C HIS A 22 -31.02 -0.51 28.50
N LYS A 23 -29.88 0.18 28.48
CA LYS A 23 -29.20 0.63 29.70
C LYS A 23 -29.76 1.96 30.19
N ASP A 24 -30.05 2.86 29.26
CA ASP A 24 -30.72 4.14 29.47
C ASP A 24 -31.31 4.64 28.14
N ALA A 25 -31.82 5.87 28.12
CA ALA A 25 -32.43 6.47 26.93
C ALA A 25 -31.48 6.61 25.73
N ALA A 26 -30.16 6.69 25.95
CA ALA A 26 -29.17 6.84 24.89
C ALA A 26 -28.48 5.53 24.52
N ARG A 27 -28.42 4.55 25.43
CA ARG A 27 -27.58 3.35 25.27
C ARG A 27 -28.40 2.09 25.17
N THR A 28 -28.19 1.38 24.07
CA THR A 28 -28.77 0.05 23.85
C THR A 28 -27.67 -0.92 23.48
N ARG A 29 -27.63 -2.07 24.17
CA ARG A 29 -26.79 -3.21 23.80
C ARG A 29 -27.64 -4.19 23.02
N ILE A 30 -27.11 -4.66 21.89
CA ILE A 30 -27.77 -5.62 21.02
C ILE A 30 -26.93 -6.90 20.99
N THR A 31 -27.59 -8.03 21.18
CA THR A 31 -27.02 -9.38 21.01
C THR A 31 -27.83 -10.11 19.94
N SER A 32 -27.22 -11.06 19.24
CA SER A 32 -27.91 -11.86 18.23
C SER A 32 -27.56 -13.34 18.42
N SER A 33 -28.50 -14.25 18.20
CA SER A 33 -28.18 -15.68 18.14
C SER A 33 -27.41 -16.08 16.87
N ALA A 34 -27.37 -15.21 15.85
CA ALA A 34 -26.66 -15.43 14.60
C ALA A 34 -25.19 -14.95 14.61
N ALA A 35 -24.78 -14.15 15.60
CA ALA A 35 -23.43 -13.63 15.71
C ALA A 35 -22.92 -13.63 17.14
N ALA A 36 -21.65 -13.99 17.32
CA ALA A 36 -21.00 -13.90 18.61
C ALA A 36 -20.66 -12.45 18.99
N GLY A 37 -20.69 -12.15 20.29
CA GLY A 37 -20.39 -10.83 20.83
C GLY A 37 -21.60 -9.90 20.92
N SER A 38 -21.38 -8.60 20.80
CA SER A 38 -22.43 -7.59 20.97
C SER A 38 -22.22 -6.35 20.12
N LEU A 39 -23.32 -5.68 19.77
CA LEU A 39 -23.34 -4.37 19.14
C LEU A 39 -23.90 -3.37 20.15
N ASP A 40 -23.06 -2.47 20.65
CA ASP A 40 -23.47 -1.37 21.53
C ASP A 40 -23.77 -0.12 20.67
N VAL A 41 -24.93 0.50 20.87
CA VAL A 41 -25.33 1.77 20.25
C VAL A 41 -25.50 2.83 21.32
N GLU A 42 -24.84 3.97 21.15
CA GLU A 42 -25.00 5.15 21.99
C GLU A 42 -25.39 6.38 21.15
N PHE A 43 -26.44 7.09 21.56
CA PHE A 43 -26.91 8.28 20.85
C PHE A 43 -26.32 9.56 21.44
N PHE A 44 -25.77 10.40 20.57
CA PHE A 44 -25.22 11.72 20.91
C PHE A 44 -25.88 12.83 20.08
N VAL A 45 -25.95 14.02 20.67
CA VAL A 45 -26.52 15.23 20.08
C VAL A 45 -25.42 16.29 19.93
N HIS A 46 -25.20 16.78 18.71
CA HIS A 46 -24.41 17.99 18.46
C HIS A 46 -25.32 19.22 18.56
N HIS A 47 -24.85 20.25 19.28
CA HIS A 47 -25.57 21.52 19.44
C HIS A 47 -24.94 22.62 18.57
N GLY A 48 -25.71 23.23 17.66
CA GLY A 48 -25.27 24.46 16.96
C GLY A 48 -24.92 24.31 15.46
N GLY A 49 -25.57 23.41 14.72
CA GLY A 49 -25.43 23.33 13.26
C GLY A 49 -24.05 22.84 12.76
N ASN A 50 -23.78 23.06 11.45
CA ASN A 50 -22.55 22.60 10.79
C ASN A 50 -21.30 23.25 11.41
N GLY A 51 -20.55 22.51 12.24
CA GLY A 51 -19.26 22.94 12.77
C GLY A 51 -19.12 22.92 14.30
N ALA A 52 -20.18 22.54 15.03
CA ALA A 52 -20.09 22.37 16.48
C ALA A 52 -19.23 21.16 16.87
N PHE A 53 -18.19 21.39 17.68
CA PHE A 53 -17.23 20.38 18.14
C PHE A 53 -17.65 19.65 19.42
N SER A 54 -18.75 20.07 20.07
CA SER A 54 -19.26 19.43 21.29
C SER A 54 -20.50 18.58 20.99
N ALA A 55 -20.39 17.30 21.35
CA ALA A 55 -21.50 16.36 21.39
C ALA A 55 -21.85 16.05 22.85
N THR A 56 -23.13 16.07 23.20
CA THR A 56 -23.59 15.58 24.50
C THR A 56 -24.36 14.28 24.30
N ARG A 57 -24.34 13.41 25.31
CA ARG A 57 -25.13 12.17 25.27
C ARG A 57 -26.61 12.51 25.28
N TYR A 58 -27.40 11.83 24.46
CA TYR A 58 -28.85 12.04 24.41
C TYR A 58 -29.50 11.76 25.78
N GLU A 59 -30.48 12.59 26.15
CA GLU A 59 -31.34 12.34 27.31
C GLU A 59 -32.80 12.50 26.89
N ALA A 60 -33.69 11.66 27.43
CA ALA A 60 -35.10 11.64 27.05
C ALA A 60 -35.82 13.00 27.26
N ALA A 61 -35.35 13.80 28.23
CA ALA A 61 -35.88 15.12 28.53
C ALA A 61 -35.38 16.24 27.60
N MET A 62 -34.41 15.96 26.70
CA MET A 62 -33.86 16.96 25.80
C MET A 62 -34.91 17.45 24.79
N GLN A 63 -35.03 18.77 24.68
CA GLN A 63 -35.84 19.42 23.64
C GLN A 63 -34.98 19.65 22.39
N LEU A 64 -35.17 18.82 21.37
CA LEU A 64 -34.38 18.88 20.13
C LEU A 64 -35.08 19.78 19.09
N SER A 65 -34.44 20.88 18.75
CA SER A 65 -34.80 21.78 17.62
C SER A 65 -34.06 21.41 16.33
N ALA A 66 -34.46 22.00 15.19
CA ALA A 66 -33.86 21.83 13.85
C ALA A 66 -32.32 21.99 13.78
N GLU A 67 -31.71 22.69 14.73
CA GLU A 67 -30.26 22.96 14.79
C GLU A 67 -29.45 21.82 15.42
N HIS A 68 -30.13 20.86 16.04
CA HIS A 68 -29.52 19.69 16.64
C HIS A 68 -29.28 18.60 15.60
N ARG A 69 -28.22 17.82 15.78
CA ARG A 69 -27.99 16.61 14.99
C ARG A 69 -27.71 15.42 15.87
N LEU A 70 -28.44 14.34 15.61
CA LEU A 70 -28.27 13.07 16.27
C LEU A 70 -27.28 12.19 15.51
N HIS A 71 -26.42 11.52 16.25
CA HIS A 71 -25.45 10.56 15.73
C HIS A 71 -25.48 9.31 16.60
N ALA A 72 -25.38 8.14 15.96
CA ALA A 72 -25.21 6.87 16.63
C ALA A 72 -23.70 6.54 16.67
N TRP A 73 -23.18 6.35 17.87
CA TRP A 73 -21.86 5.79 18.13
C TRP A 73 -22.06 4.28 18.28
N ILE A 74 -21.48 3.52 17.36
CA ILE A 74 -21.71 2.09 17.22
C ILE A 74 -20.39 1.39 17.55
N THR A 75 -20.42 0.51 18.55
CA THR A 75 -19.26 -0.31 18.93
C THR A 75 -19.61 -1.77 18.76
N LEU A 76 -18.86 -2.48 17.90
CA LEU A 76 -18.96 -3.94 17.78
C LEU A 76 -17.90 -4.60 18.64
N ARG A 77 -18.32 -5.63 19.36
CA ARG A 77 -17.45 -6.47 20.18
C ARG A 77 -17.58 -7.92 19.76
N ASP A 78 -16.47 -8.66 19.84
CA ASP A 78 -16.47 -10.10 19.61
C ASP A 78 -16.93 -10.88 20.87
N ALA A 79 -16.81 -12.21 20.81
CA ALA A 79 -17.16 -13.10 21.91
C ALA A 79 -16.33 -12.88 23.19
N ALA A 80 -15.12 -12.34 23.06
CA ALA A 80 -14.23 -12.01 24.16
C ALA A 80 -14.46 -10.59 24.69
N ALA A 81 -15.48 -9.89 24.18
CA ALA A 81 -15.81 -8.50 24.47
C ALA A 81 -14.77 -7.46 23.97
N GLU A 82 -13.83 -7.89 23.12
CA GLU A 82 -12.84 -7.00 22.51
C GLU A 82 -13.48 -6.18 21.40
N VAL A 83 -13.09 -4.89 21.30
CA VAL A 83 -13.64 -3.99 20.29
C VAL A 83 -13.07 -4.36 18.92
N ILE A 84 -13.94 -4.76 18.00
CA ILE A 84 -13.56 -5.14 16.63
C ILE A 84 -13.96 -4.07 15.59
N HIS A 85 -14.84 -3.15 15.95
CA HIS A 85 -15.21 -2.00 15.11
C HIS A 85 -15.79 -0.87 15.95
N HIS A 86 -15.53 0.35 15.53
CA HIS A 86 -16.17 1.54 16.08
C HIS A 86 -16.47 2.53 14.95
N GLU A 87 -17.71 3.01 14.89
CA GLU A 87 -18.14 3.97 13.87
C GLU A 87 -19.14 4.98 14.44
N VAL A 88 -19.04 6.22 13.98
CA VAL A 88 -20.05 7.25 14.24
C VAL A 88 -20.84 7.48 12.96
N SER A 89 -22.15 7.26 13.00
CA SER A 89 -23.02 7.38 11.84
C SER A 89 -24.23 8.27 12.12
N CYS A 90 -24.57 9.12 11.15
CA CYS A 90 -25.85 9.83 11.09
C CYS A 90 -26.79 9.24 10.03
N ASN A 91 -26.44 8.10 9.43
CA ASN A 91 -27.20 7.45 8.35
C ASN A 91 -27.81 6.13 8.85
N PRO A 92 -29.15 6.04 8.99
CA PRO A 92 -29.82 4.81 9.37
C PRO A 92 -29.56 3.65 8.41
N GLY A 93 -29.38 3.90 7.11
CA GLY A 93 -29.06 2.84 6.14
C GLY A 93 -27.70 2.21 6.38
N ARG A 94 -26.71 3.00 6.84
CA ARG A 94 -25.39 2.46 7.22
C ARG A 94 -25.48 1.60 8.49
N PHE A 95 -26.33 1.97 9.44
CA PHE A 95 -26.58 1.14 10.62
C PHE A 95 -27.19 -0.23 10.22
N ALA A 96 -28.16 -0.23 9.29
CA ALA A 96 -28.77 -1.47 8.78
C ALA A 96 -27.72 -2.38 8.15
N GLN A 97 -26.83 -1.79 7.34
CA GLN A 97 -25.72 -2.49 6.71
C GLN A 97 -24.76 -3.10 7.74
N LEU A 98 -24.33 -2.33 8.76
CA LEU A 98 -23.47 -2.82 9.84
C LEU A 98 -24.12 -3.96 10.63
N LEU A 99 -25.40 -3.82 10.95
CA LEU A 99 -26.16 -4.84 11.66
C LEU A 99 -26.25 -6.14 10.85
N HIS A 100 -26.40 -6.04 9.53
CA HIS A 100 -26.33 -7.18 8.61
C HIS A 100 -24.91 -7.77 8.54
N GLU A 101 -23.86 -6.95 8.33
CA GLU A 101 -22.45 -7.37 8.26
C GLU A 101 -21.96 -8.09 9.53
N TRP A 102 -22.45 -7.66 10.70
CA TRP A 102 -22.15 -8.30 11.98
C TRP A 102 -22.85 -9.65 12.12
N ARG A 103 -24.11 -9.75 11.71
CA ARG A 103 -24.93 -10.98 11.78
C ARG A 103 -24.56 -12.03 10.73
N THR A 104 -24.03 -11.61 9.59
CA THR A 104 -23.66 -12.50 8.50
C THR A 104 -22.19 -12.91 8.63
N ALA A 105 -21.91 -14.20 8.45
CA ALA A 105 -20.54 -14.68 8.33
C ALA A 105 -19.89 -14.08 7.07
N PRO A 106 -18.63 -13.62 7.13
CA PRO A 106 -17.97 -13.11 5.93
C PRO A 106 -17.86 -14.22 4.89
N ASP A 107 -18.06 -13.88 3.62
CA ASP A 107 -17.83 -14.81 2.52
C ASP A 107 -16.42 -15.41 2.62
N ALA A 108 -16.27 -16.68 2.23
CA ALA A 108 -14.96 -17.30 2.18
C ALA A 108 -14.06 -16.55 1.20
N ALA A 109 -12.84 -16.21 1.64
CA ALA A 109 -11.86 -15.61 0.75
C ALA A 109 -11.50 -16.60 -0.38
N PRO A 110 -11.35 -16.13 -1.62
CA PRO A 110 -10.91 -16.97 -2.73
C PRO A 110 -9.60 -17.66 -2.39
N ALA A 111 -9.49 -18.97 -2.62
CA ALA A 111 -8.25 -19.71 -2.37
C ALA A 111 -7.10 -19.23 -3.26
N GLN A 112 -7.42 -18.76 -4.47
CA GLN A 112 -6.46 -18.31 -5.47
C GLN A 112 -6.91 -17.00 -6.13
N VAL A 113 -5.93 -16.26 -6.64
CA VAL A 113 -6.11 -15.06 -7.44
C VAL A 113 -5.75 -15.38 -8.88
N THR A 114 -6.77 -15.32 -9.74
CA THR A 114 -6.63 -15.36 -11.19
C THR A 114 -7.26 -14.11 -11.77
N ILE A 115 -6.48 -13.32 -12.50
CA ILE A 115 -6.91 -12.05 -13.10
C ILE A 115 -7.01 -12.27 -14.60
N ARG A 116 -8.06 -11.79 -15.25
CA ARG A 116 -8.12 -11.83 -16.71
C ARG A 116 -6.98 -10.97 -17.26
N ALA A 117 -6.01 -11.60 -17.92
CA ALA A 117 -4.99 -10.88 -18.64
C ALA A 117 -5.65 -10.04 -19.73
N MET A 118 -5.54 -8.72 -19.66
CA MET A 118 -5.84 -7.89 -20.82
C MET A 118 -4.76 -8.17 -21.87
N ALA A 119 -5.17 -8.34 -23.12
CA ALA A 119 -4.22 -8.43 -24.22
C ALA A 119 -3.29 -7.21 -24.14
N CYS A 120 -1.99 -7.44 -24.00
CA CYS A 120 -1.01 -6.36 -24.11
C CYS A 120 -1.25 -5.69 -25.46
N SER A 121 -1.66 -4.42 -25.44
CA SER A 121 -1.52 -3.58 -26.62
C SER A 121 -0.05 -3.63 -27.01
N PRO A 122 0.28 -3.96 -28.27
CA PRO A 122 1.66 -3.93 -28.72
C PRO A 122 2.25 -2.56 -28.40
N SER A 123 3.44 -2.57 -27.80
CA SER A 123 4.24 -1.36 -27.66
C SER A 123 4.31 -0.67 -29.02
N PRO A 124 4.00 0.63 -29.13
CA PRO A 124 4.17 1.33 -30.38
C PRO A 124 5.62 1.12 -30.86
N ALA A 125 5.75 0.85 -32.17
CA ALA A 125 7.01 0.62 -32.84
C ALA A 125 8.03 1.70 -32.44
N GLU A 126 9.26 1.27 -32.17
CA GLU A 126 10.42 2.12 -31.96
C GLU A 126 10.58 3.04 -33.18
N THR A 127 10.03 4.25 -33.10
CA THR A 127 10.50 5.36 -33.92
C THR A 127 11.94 5.65 -33.52
N GLU A 128 12.81 5.97 -34.49
CA GLU A 128 14.20 6.40 -34.25
C GLU A 128 14.24 7.33 -33.05
N ALA A 129 14.71 6.80 -31.92
CA ALA A 129 14.63 7.50 -30.67
C ALA A 129 15.64 8.66 -30.72
N PRO A 130 15.21 9.91 -30.44
CA PRO A 130 16.14 11.02 -30.36
C PRO A 130 17.22 10.72 -29.33
N VAL A 131 18.45 11.13 -29.63
CA VAL A 131 19.62 10.89 -28.76
C VAL A 131 19.32 11.46 -27.38
N PRO A 132 19.41 10.65 -26.31
CA PRO A 132 19.13 11.09 -24.96
C PRO A 132 20.12 12.17 -24.52
N SER A 133 19.63 13.25 -23.91
CA SER A 133 20.51 14.25 -23.27
C SER A 133 20.70 13.95 -21.79
N MET A 134 21.89 14.23 -21.27
CA MET A 134 22.20 14.06 -19.86
C MET A 134 23.05 15.23 -19.34
N ASP A 135 22.46 16.04 -18.48
CA ASP A 135 23.16 17.09 -17.75
C ASP A 135 23.73 16.53 -16.44
N GLN A 136 24.84 17.07 -15.96
CA GLN A 136 25.50 16.61 -14.73
C GLN A 136 25.56 17.73 -13.68
N ASP A 137 25.16 17.41 -12.45
CA ASP A 137 25.25 18.27 -11.26
C ASP A 137 25.82 17.45 -10.09
N LEU A 138 27.13 17.19 -10.14
CA LEU A 138 27.82 16.26 -9.24
C LEU A 138 28.44 17.02 -8.06
N ASN A 139 27.72 17.06 -6.94
CA ASN A 139 28.24 17.61 -5.69
C ASN A 139 29.08 16.58 -4.92
N PHE A 140 30.36 16.47 -5.27
CA PHE A 140 31.31 15.55 -4.63
C PHE A 140 31.52 15.82 -3.13
N GLY A 141 31.36 17.07 -2.66
CA GLY A 141 31.58 17.44 -1.26
C GLY A 141 30.58 16.82 -0.28
N LEU A 142 29.52 16.17 -0.76
CA LEU A 142 28.62 15.37 0.07
C LEU A 142 29.29 14.11 0.62
N LEU A 143 30.36 13.62 -0.03
CA LEU A 143 31.09 12.42 0.38
C LEU A 143 32.12 12.70 1.49
N ASP A 144 32.59 13.94 1.62
CA ASP A 144 33.64 14.33 2.58
C ASP A 144 33.27 14.06 4.05
N LYS A 145 31.96 13.91 4.33
CA LYS A 145 31.42 13.63 5.67
C LYS A 145 31.34 12.13 5.99
N LEU A 146 31.67 11.27 5.03
CA LEU A 146 31.67 9.82 5.22
C LEU A 146 32.98 9.38 5.86
N ALA A 147 32.92 8.34 6.70
CA ALA A 147 34.12 7.76 7.30
C ALA A 147 35.07 7.14 6.25
N ASP A 148 34.49 6.73 5.12
CA ASP A 148 35.11 6.07 3.96
C ASP A 148 35.11 6.98 2.71
N ALA A 149 35.23 8.30 2.90
CA ALA A 149 35.10 9.31 1.84
C ALA A 149 35.91 9.01 0.57
N GLN A 150 37.16 8.56 0.69
CA GLN A 150 38.02 8.24 -0.47
C GLN A 150 37.46 7.08 -1.29
N GLN A 151 37.07 5.98 -0.62
CA GLN A 151 36.48 4.82 -1.28
C GLN A 151 35.13 5.18 -1.92
N ALA A 152 34.31 5.96 -1.21
CA ALA A 152 33.05 6.46 -1.74
C ALA A 152 33.24 7.34 -2.99
N LEU A 153 34.29 8.17 -3.03
CA LEU A 153 34.60 9.02 -4.18
C LEU A 153 35.06 8.20 -5.39
N GLU A 154 35.89 7.18 -5.18
CA GLU A 154 36.32 6.26 -6.24
C GLU A 154 35.12 5.49 -6.82
N GLN A 155 34.25 4.98 -5.96
CA GLN A 155 33.03 4.30 -6.37
C GLN A 155 32.09 5.23 -7.14
N LEU A 156 31.89 6.48 -6.67
CA LEU A 156 31.09 7.48 -7.37
C LEU A 156 31.62 7.76 -8.78
N LYS A 157 32.93 7.94 -8.93
CA LYS A 157 33.53 8.17 -10.26
C LYS A 157 33.31 6.97 -11.19
N ALA A 158 33.45 5.75 -10.68
CA ALA A 158 33.18 4.53 -11.43
C ALA A 158 31.70 4.39 -11.82
N ASP A 159 30.78 4.75 -10.92
CA ASP A 159 29.35 4.73 -11.20
C ASP A 159 28.95 5.77 -12.24
N VAL A 160 29.44 7.01 -12.11
CA VAL A 160 29.20 8.07 -13.11
C VAL A 160 29.71 7.66 -14.49
N ALA A 161 30.90 7.05 -14.57
CA ALA A 161 31.45 6.57 -15.83
C ALA A 161 30.68 5.38 -16.43
N ALA A 162 29.97 4.61 -15.60
CA ALA A 162 29.20 3.45 -16.04
C ALA A 162 27.77 3.79 -16.50
N VAL A 163 27.29 5.01 -16.25
CA VAL A 163 25.94 5.43 -16.69
C VAL A 163 25.86 5.42 -18.21
N GLU A 164 24.94 4.61 -18.74
CA GLU A 164 24.72 4.46 -20.17
C GLU A 164 23.33 5.04 -20.54
N PRO A 165 23.27 6.16 -21.28
CA PRO A 165 22.02 6.86 -21.58
C PRO A 165 20.98 6.04 -22.35
N MET A 166 21.41 5.16 -23.28
CA MET A 166 20.46 4.33 -24.02
C MET A 166 19.82 3.27 -23.13
N ARG A 167 20.54 2.78 -22.13
CA ARG A 167 20.07 1.82 -21.15
C ARG A 167 19.07 2.44 -20.20
N LEU A 168 19.35 3.68 -19.77
CA LEU A 168 18.38 4.51 -19.05
C LEU A 168 17.10 4.66 -19.88
N LEU A 169 17.20 5.02 -21.15
CA LEU A 169 16.04 5.18 -22.05
C LEU A 169 15.19 3.90 -22.16
N GLN A 170 15.83 2.74 -22.30
CA GLN A 170 15.16 1.44 -22.38
C GLN A 170 14.44 1.08 -21.07
N SER A 171 15.10 1.31 -19.94
CA SER A 171 14.64 0.86 -18.62
C SER A 171 13.77 1.88 -17.89
N TRP A 172 13.68 3.12 -18.39
CA TRP A 172 12.98 4.19 -17.70
C TRP A 172 11.49 3.86 -17.49
N PRO A 173 10.93 4.20 -16.31
CA PRO A 173 9.51 4.00 -16.05
C PRO A 173 8.63 4.68 -17.11
N ARG A 174 7.50 4.07 -17.41
CA ARG A 174 6.50 4.60 -18.35
C ARG A 174 5.26 5.08 -17.61
N ASP A 175 4.64 6.15 -18.13
CA ASP A 175 3.33 6.61 -17.66
C ASP A 175 2.19 5.71 -18.18
N ASP A 176 0.96 5.98 -17.74
CA ASP A 176 -0.23 5.19 -18.14
C ASP A 176 -0.52 5.25 -19.65
N ARG A 177 0.14 6.14 -20.39
CA ARG A 177 0.05 6.28 -21.86
C ARG A 177 1.23 5.62 -22.58
N GLY A 178 2.10 4.91 -21.86
CA GLY A 178 3.29 4.26 -22.42
C GLY A 178 4.46 5.19 -22.74
N ARG A 179 4.38 6.48 -22.36
CA ARG A 179 5.46 7.45 -22.60
C ARG A 179 6.48 7.38 -21.47
N LEU A 180 7.71 7.85 -21.70
CA LEU A 180 8.69 8.01 -20.61
C LEU A 180 8.11 8.89 -19.51
N ALA A 181 8.14 8.40 -18.27
CA ALA A 181 7.61 9.10 -17.12
C ALA A 181 8.49 10.31 -16.75
N ALA A 182 7.96 11.51 -16.91
CA ALA A 182 8.59 12.73 -16.39
C ALA A 182 8.46 12.83 -14.86
N ARG A 183 9.17 13.80 -14.26
CA ARG A 183 9.21 14.05 -12.81
C ARG A 183 9.56 12.82 -11.95
N THR A 184 10.27 11.88 -12.55
CA THR A 184 10.70 10.63 -11.94
C THR A 184 12.16 10.76 -11.52
N THR A 185 12.48 10.18 -10.37
CA THR A 185 13.85 10.08 -9.86
C THR A 185 14.16 8.62 -9.57
N ALA A 186 15.31 8.16 -10.05
CA ALA A 186 15.86 6.85 -9.71
C ALA A 186 17.19 6.99 -8.97
N VAL A 187 17.40 6.17 -7.95
CA VAL A 187 18.66 6.08 -7.21
C VAL A 187 19.53 5.05 -7.91
N LEU A 188 20.67 5.47 -8.46
CA LEU A 188 21.60 4.59 -9.16
C LEU A 188 22.59 3.93 -8.20
N ALA A 189 22.97 4.61 -7.12
CA ALA A 189 23.85 4.11 -6.08
C ALA A 189 23.67 4.91 -4.79
N ALA A 190 24.04 4.32 -3.66
CA ALA A 190 24.14 4.99 -2.37
C ALA A 190 25.54 4.76 -1.77
N TYR A 191 26.05 5.77 -1.08
CA TYR A 191 27.44 5.78 -0.60
C TYR A 191 27.51 5.85 0.92
N GLY A 192 28.49 5.15 1.48
CA GLY A 192 28.70 5.01 2.91
C GLY A 192 27.95 3.83 3.53
N PRO A 193 28.04 3.66 4.86
CA PRO A 193 27.41 2.56 5.57
C PRO A 193 25.89 2.64 5.58
N ALA A 194 25.23 1.48 5.64
CA ALA A 194 23.79 1.38 5.76
C ALA A 194 23.25 2.23 6.91
N THR A 195 22.32 3.15 6.60
CA THR A 195 21.71 4.04 7.58
C THR A 195 20.21 4.20 7.36
N ARG A 196 19.50 4.63 8.42
CA ARG A 196 18.11 5.11 8.35
C ARG A 196 18.01 6.61 8.13
N LYS A 197 19.14 7.32 8.18
CA LYS A 197 19.22 8.77 7.95
C LYS A 197 19.43 9.04 6.46
N ARG A 198 19.47 10.31 6.10
CA ARG A 198 19.89 10.70 4.76
C ARG A 198 21.34 10.29 4.52
N GLN A 199 21.62 9.77 3.33
CA GLN A 199 22.97 9.43 2.88
C GLN A 199 23.21 9.93 1.46
N PRO A 200 24.47 10.17 1.04
CA PRO A 200 24.76 10.55 -0.32
C PRO A 200 24.34 9.45 -1.31
N CYS A 201 23.59 9.85 -2.33
CA CYS A 201 23.11 8.96 -3.38
C CYS A 201 23.39 9.58 -4.75
N LEU A 202 23.83 8.75 -5.70
CA LEU A 202 23.83 9.09 -7.12
C LEU A 202 22.41 8.90 -7.64
N LEU A 203 21.85 9.94 -8.21
CA LEU A 203 20.48 9.98 -8.71
C LEU A 203 20.47 10.35 -10.18
N VAL A 204 19.49 9.80 -10.88
CA VAL A 204 19.08 10.28 -12.20
C VAL A 204 17.66 10.81 -12.10
N ARG A 205 17.43 12.02 -12.61
CA ARG A 205 16.14 12.72 -12.56
C ARG A 205 15.70 13.05 -13.98
N SER A 206 14.50 12.65 -14.36
CA SER A 206 13.94 13.05 -15.66
C SER A 206 13.69 14.56 -15.70
N VAL A 207 13.87 15.17 -16.87
CA VAL A 207 13.43 16.54 -17.15
C VAL A 207 11.89 16.65 -17.25
N MET A 208 11.39 17.84 -17.59
CA MET A 208 9.97 18.03 -17.89
C MET A 208 9.57 17.26 -19.16
N GLN A 209 8.29 16.86 -19.25
CA GLN A 209 7.79 16.03 -20.35
C GLN A 209 8.13 16.57 -21.75
N SER A 210 8.12 17.89 -21.95
CA SER A 210 8.42 18.55 -23.23
C SER A 210 9.87 18.41 -23.69
N LYS A 211 10.79 17.99 -22.80
CA LYS A 211 12.22 17.82 -23.07
C LYS A 211 12.67 16.36 -22.99
N MET A 212 11.74 15.42 -22.88
CA MET A 212 12.06 13.99 -22.88
C MET A 212 12.43 13.53 -24.30
N PRO A 213 13.41 12.61 -24.47
CA PRO A 213 14.21 11.94 -23.44
C PRO A 213 15.40 12.79 -22.96
N GLY A 214 15.35 13.26 -21.72
CA GLY A 214 16.42 14.03 -21.10
C GLY A 214 16.49 13.77 -19.59
N TRP A 215 17.70 13.76 -19.05
CA TRP A 215 17.93 13.51 -17.63
C TRP A 215 18.98 14.44 -17.03
N GLN A 216 18.91 14.59 -15.72
CA GLN A 216 19.95 15.18 -14.90
C GLN A 216 20.54 14.09 -13.99
N LEU A 217 21.84 13.87 -14.09
CA LEU A 217 22.62 13.04 -13.19
C LEU A 217 23.13 13.93 -12.05
N LEU A 218 22.81 13.59 -10.80
CA LEU A 218 23.20 14.42 -9.66
C LEU A 218 23.52 13.61 -8.40
N VAL A 219 24.23 14.22 -7.47
CA VAL A 219 24.47 13.66 -6.13
C VAL A 219 23.68 14.46 -5.10
N SER A 220 22.84 13.77 -4.31
CA SER A 220 22.02 14.38 -3.25
C SER A 220 22.00 13.52 -1.99
N SER A 221 21.61 14.12 -0.87
CA SER A 221 21.46 13.43 0.41
C SER A 221 20.01 12.97 0.61
N GLU A 222 19.76 11.68 0.40
CA GLU A 222 18.42 11.09 0.35
C GLU A 222 18.17 10.05 1.44
N PHE A 223 16.90 9.91 1.82
CA PHE A 223 16.44 8.70 2.52
C PHE A 223 16.24 7.61 1.48
N LEU A 224 17.19 6.67 1.37
CA LEU A 224 17.22 5.66 0.31
C LEU A 224 15.85 4.99 0.06
N TYR A 225 15.23 4.48 1.12
CA TYR A 225 13.96 3.76 0.99
C TYR A 225 12.74 4.65 0.72
N ASN A 226 12.84 5.99 0.80
CA ASN A 226 11.75 6.86 0.37
C ASN A 226 11.64 6.91 -1.17
N CYS A 227 12.71 6.56 -1.88
CA CYS A 227 12.73 6.53 -3.34
C CYS A 227 12.09 5.23 -3.85
N ARG A 228 11.10 5.35 -4.74
CA ARG A 228 10.43 4.19 -5.36
C ARG A 228 11.33 3.43 -6.32
N HIS A 229 12.09 4.15 -7.16
CA HIS A 229 12.99 3.56 -8.16
C HIS A 229 14.40 3.46 -7.60
N GLN A 230 14.66 2.47 -6.75
CA GLN A 230 16.01 2.18 -6.26
C GLN A 230 16.67 1.17 -7.20
N TRP A 231 17.61 1.64 -8.00
CA TRP A 231 18.34 0.87 -9.01
C TRP A 231 19.78 0.54 -8.60
N SER A 232 20.14 0.84 -7.34
CA SER A 232 21.45 0.52 -6.76
C SER A 232 21.83 -0.95 -6.93
N ASP A 233 20.87 -1.84 -6.69
CA ASP A 233 21.08 -3.29 -6.80
C ASP A 233 20.70 -3.83 -8.19
N ALA A 234 20.23 -2.97 -9.08
CA ALA A 234 19.79 -3.29 -10.43
C ALA A 234 20.64 -2.56 -11.47
N ARG A 235 21.97 -2.69 -11.36
CA ARG A 235 22.96 -1.99 -12.20
C ARG A 235 22.73 -2.17 -13.70
N TRP A 236 22.17 -3.31 -14.08
CA TRP A 236 21.79 -3.61 -15.47
C TRP A 236 20.68 -2.72 -16.01
N LEU A 237 20.00 -1.89 -15.21
CA LEU A 237 18.98 -0.94 -15.69
C LEU A 237 19.58 0.37 -16.20
N TRP A 238 20.84 0.66 -15.90
CA TRP A 238 21.43 1.97 -16.16
C TRP A 238 22.90 1.93 -16.61
N SER A 239 23.49 0.74 -16.73
CA SER A 239 24.85 0.53 -17.21
C SER A 239 24.90 -0.61 -18.22
N THR A 240 26.07 -0.84 -18.80
CA THR A 240 26.37 -1.98 -19.69
C THR A 240 26.45 -3.33 -18.97
N ALA A 241 26.17 -3.38 -17.66
CA ALA A 241 26.13 -4.63 -16.91
C ALA A 241 25.07 -5.61 -17.46
N ASP A 242 25.42 -6.88 -17.47
CA ASP A 242 24.56 -7.94 -17.99
C ASP A 242 23.21 -8.00 -17.27
N THR A 243 22.15 -8.22 -18.04
CA THR A 243 20.83 -8.50 -17.46
C THR A 243 20.85 -9.88 -16.80
N PRO A 244 20.31 -10.04 -15.58
CA PRO A 244 20.21 -11.34 -14.93
C PRO A 244 19.55 -12.37 -15.85
N LYS A 245 20.21 -13.51 -16.05
CA LYS A 245 19.70 -14.59 -16.91
C LYS A 245 18.49 -15.26 -16.25
N GLY A 246 17.39 -15.33 -16.98
CA GLY A 246 16.17 -15.97 -16.49
C GLY A 246 16.33 -17.48 -16.32
N SER A 247 15.98 -17.98 -15.12
CA SER A 247 15.97 -19.43 -14.84
C SER A 247 14.79 -20.13 -15.53
N ALA A 248 14.82 -21.47 -15.60
CA ALA A 248 13.66 -22.24 -16.06
C ALA A 248 12.41 -22.01 -15.18
N LEU A 249 12.61 -21.84 -13.87
CA LEU A 249 11.56 -21.51 -12.92
C LEU A 249 10.97 -20.12 -13.20
N GLU A 250 11.82 -19.13 -13.50
CA GLU A 250 11.39 -17.79 -13.85
C GLU A 250 10.57 -17.79 -15.14
N ARG A 251 11.01 -18.51 -16.17
CA ARG A 251 10.24 -18.65 -17.42
C ARG A 251 8.85 -19.25 -17.16
N LYS A 252 8.75 -20.26 -16.30
CA LYS A 252 7.46 -20.85 -15.89
C LYS A 252 6.59 -19.83 -15.13
N ALA A 253 7.16 -19.08 -14.20
CA ALA A 253 6.44 -18.06 -13.48
C ALA A 253 5.93 -16.93 -14.39
N ARG A 254 6.75 -16.47 -15.35
CA ARG A 254 6.34 -15.49 -16.38
C ARG A 254 5.16 -15.98 -17.21
N GLN A 255 5.16 -17.26 -17.61
CA GLN A 255 4.03 -17.86 -18.33
C GLN A 255 2.74 -17.85 -17.49
N LEU A 256 2.83 -18.19 -16.19
CA LEU A 256 1.69 -18.13 -15.28
C LEU A 256 1.20 -16.69 -15.08
N MET A 257 2.12 -15.73 -14.91
CA MET A 257 1.80 -14.30 -14.82
C MET A 257 1.09 -13.79 -16.09
N ALA A 258 1.55 -14.18 -17.28
CA ALA A 258 0.93 -13.83 -18.55
C ALA A 258 -0.48 -14.44 -18.73
N GLN A 259 -0.75 -15.59 -18.10
CA GLN A 259 -2.09 -16.19 -18.01
C GLN A 259 -2.94 -15.59 -16.89
N GLY A 260 -2.39 -14.65 -16.12
CA GLY A 260 -3.03 -14.03 -14.97
C GLY A 260 -3.17 -14.94 -13.74
N ARG A 261 -2.47 -16.08 -13.70
CA ARG A 261 -2.49 -17.07 -12.60
C ARG A 261 -1.54 -16.64 -11.47
N ILE A 262 -1.91 -15.56 -10.78
CA ILE A 262 -1.03 -14.84 -9.84
C ILE A 262 -0.61 -15.72 -8.66
N SER A 263 -1.56 -16.40 -8.00
CA SER A 263 -1.26 -17.25 -6.84
C SER A 263 -0.29 -18.36 -7.15
N GLU A 264 -0.41 -18.97 -8.34
CA GLU A 264 0.46 -20.08 -8.74
C GLU A 264 1.87 -19.61 -9.08
N ALA A 265 2.00 -18.46 -9.74
CA ALA A 265 3.30 -17.84 -9.99
C ALA A 265 4.03 -17.46 -8.69
N CYS A 266 3.29 -16.91 -7.71
CA CYS A 266 3.83 -16.60 -6.38
C CYS A 266 4.24 -17.87 -5.62
N SER A 267 3.44 -18.93 -5.70
CA SER A 267 3.71 -20.21 -5.03
C SER A 267 5.01 -20.87 -5.51
N LEU A 268 5.40 -20.70 -6.79
CA LEU A 268 6.68 -21.20 -7.29
C LEU A 268 7.90 -20.64 -6.54
N TYR A 269 7.75 -19.47 -5.91
CA TYR A 269 8.80 -18.80 -5.15
C TYR A 269 8.51 -18.79 -3.64
N GLY A 270 7.52 -19.57 -3.18
CA GLY A 270 7.15 -19.65 -1.77
C GLY A 270 6.52 -18.35 -1.23
N ILE A 271 5.95 -17.52 -2.10
CA ILE A 271 5.36 -16.24 -1.74
C ILE A 271 3.89 -16.45 -1.42
N GLU A 272 3.52 -16.08 -0.19
CA GLU A 272 2.14 -16.18 0.28
C GLU A 272 1.34 -14.93 -0.09
N LEU A 273 0.13 -15.13 -0.62
CA LEU A 273 -0.84 -14.06 -0.81
C LEU A 273 -1.79 -14.04 0.38
N HIS A 274 -1.65 -13.02 1.23
CA HIS A 274 -2.49 -12.88 2.39
C HIS A 274 -3.98 -12.76 2.00
N GLU A 275 -4.87 -13.17 2.90
CA GLU A 275 -6.32 -13.21 2.68
C GLU A 275 -6.87 -11.86 2.18
N ARG A 276 -6.38 -10.75 2.73
CA ARG A 276 -6.80 -9.40 2.35
C ARG A 276 -6.55 -9.09 0.87
N VAL A 277 -5.40 -9.52 0.35
CA VAL A 277 -5.06 -9.37 -1.08
C VAL A 277 -5.99 -10.21 -1.93
N ARG A 278 -6.25 -11.47 -1.52
CA ARG A 278 -7.14 -12.39 -2.25
C ARG A 278 -8.57 -11.86 -2.34
N ARG A 279 -9.10 -11.33 -1.23
CA ARG A 279 -10.43 -10.70 -1.18
C ARG A 279 -10.52 -9.48 -2.07
N LEU A 280 -9.62 -8.49 -1.89
CA LEU A 280 -9.68 -7.25 -2.66
C LEU A 280 -9.47 -7.48 -4.15
N ALA A 281 -8.58 -8.41 -4.53
CA ALA A 281 -8.37 -8.77 -5.93
C ALA A 281 -9.62 -9.41 -6.57
N ALA A 282 -10.50 -10.04 -5.79
CA ALA A 282 -11.78 -10.56 -6.26
C ALA A 282 -12.94 -9.54 -6.17
N GLY A 283 -12.65 -8.27 -5.83
CA GLY A 283 -13.66 -7.24 -5.62
C GLY A 283 -14.46 -7.40 -4.33
N GLN A 284 -14.05 -8.31 -3.43
CA GLN A 284 -14.65 -8.46 -2.12
C GLN A 284 -14.04 -7.46 -1.14
N SER A 285 -14.80 -7.10 -0.10
CA SER A 285 -14.23 -6.31 0.98
C SER A 285 -13.17 -7.10 1.73
N PHE A 286 -12.00 -6.49 1.94
CA PHE A 286 -10.92 -7.07 2.74
C PHE A 286 -10.99 -6.66 4.22
N GLN A 287 -11.90 -5.73 4.56
CA GLN A 287 -12.25 -5.37 5.93
C GLN A 287 -13.73 -5.70 6.15
N ARG A 288 -14.06 -6.35 7.26
CA ARG A 288 -15.43 -6.85 7.49
C ARG A 288 -16.48 -5.73 7.55
N PHE A 289 -16.14 -4.61 8.18
CA PHE A 289 -17.08 -3.53 8.48
C PHE A 289 -16.74 -2.22 7.77
N SER A 290 -15.90 -2.26 6.74
CA SER A 290 -15.49 -1.06 6.02
C SER A 290 -15.44 -1.36 4.54
N PRO A 291 -16.24 -0.67 3.71
CA PRO A 291 -16.20 -0.89 2.27
C PRO A 291 -14.84 -0.45 1.73
N ALA A 292 -14.24 -1.28 0.89
CA ALA A 292 -13.11 -0.86 0.10
C ALA A 292 -13.58 0.14 -0.98
N PRO A 293 -12.89 1.27 -1.18
CA PRO A 293 -13.18 2.15 -2.30
C PRO A 293 -13.11 1.41 -3.64
N GLU A 294 -14.09 1.66 -4.50
CA GLU A 294 -14.26 0.99 -5.80
C GLU A 294 -12.98 0.91 -6.66
N PRO A 295 -12.12 1.95 -6.78
CA PRO A 295 -10.94 1.84 -7.64
C PRO A 295 -9.85 0.90 -7.09
N TRP A 296 -9.86 0.57 -5.80
CA TRP A 296 -8.75 -0.16 -5.17
C TRP A 296 -8.62 -1.60 -5.68
N ALA A 297 -9.73 -2.26 -6.00
CA ALA A 297 -9.70 -3.60 -6.57
C ALA A 297 -8.98 -3.60 -7.93
N GLN A 298 -9.27 -2.62 -8.79
CA GLN A 298 -8.63 -2.47 -10.10
C GLN A 298 -7.16 -2.07 -9.99
N GLU A 299 -6.84 -1.13 -9.08
CA GLU A 299 -5.46 -0.74 -8.80
C GLU A 299 -4.62 -1.93 -8.31
N LEU A 300 -5.17 -2.75 -7.41
CA LEU A 300 -4.51 -3.97 -6.94
C LEU A 300 -4.32 -4.97 -8.09
N GLN A 301 -5.36 -5.23 -8.88
CA GLN A 301 -5.27 -6.17 -10.01
C GLN A 301 -4.22 -5.73 -11.03
N ALA A 302 -4.17 -4.45 -11.38
CA ALA A 302 -3.19 -3.88 -12.30
C ALA A 302 -1.75 -4.01 -11.75
N ALA A 303 -1.57 -3.87 -10.45
CA ALA A 303 -0.27 -4.07 -9.81
C ALA A 303 0.13 -5.55 -9.76
N LEU A 304 -0.80 -6.45 -9.44
CA LEU A 304 -0.56 -7.89 -9.41
C LEU A 304 -0.17 -8.42 -10.79
N LEU A 305 -0.75 -7.90 -11.88
CA LEU A 305 -0.34 -8.27 -13.25
C LEU A 305 1.10 -7.86 -13.59
N GLN A 306 1.63 -6.84 -12.92
CA GLN A 306 3.01 -6.38 -13.09
C GLN A 306 3.98 -7.04 -12.10
N LEU A 307 3.51 -7.97 -11.27
CA LEU A 307 4.34 -8.59 -10.25
C LEU A 307 5.48 -9.41 -10.89
N ALA A 308 6.66 -9.35 -10.27
CA ALA A 308 7.82 -10.17 -10.55
C ALA A 308 8.13 -11.07 -9.34
N PRO A 309 7.37 -12.17 -9.12
CA PRO A 309 7.56 -13.05 -7.96
C PRO A 309 9.02 -13.49 -7.75
N TRP A 310 9.74 -13.74 -8.84
CA TRP A 310 11.14 -14.18 -8.82
C TRP A 310 12.14 -13.18 -8.23
N ARG A 311 11.74 -11.93 -7.99
CA ARG A 311 12.60 -10.87 -7.42
C ARG A 311 12.25 -10.52 -5.96
N LEU A 312 11.03 -10.82 -5.52
CA LEU A 312 10.51 -10.38 -4.21
C LEU A 312 11.37 -10.85 -3.03
N THR A 313 11.69 -12.15 -2.97
CA THR A 313 12.45 -12.72 -1.85
C THR A 313 13.84 -12.11 -1.73
N ALA A 314 14.55 -11.95 -2.86
CA ALA A 314 15.88 -11.34 -2.87
C ALA A 314 15.82 -9.86 -2.46
N GLY A 315 14.80 -9.11 -2.92
CA GLY A 315 14.59 -7.73 -2.47
C GLY A 315 14.31 -7.63 -0.97
N LEU A 316 13.46 -8.52 -0.43
CA LEU A 316 13.19 -8.58 1.02
C LEU A 316 14.45 -8.91 1.83
N GLN A 317 15.28 -9.86 1.36
CA GLN A 317 16.55 -10.22 2.00
C GLN A 317 17.50 -9.02 2.07
N ARG A 318 17.65 -8.28 0.97
CA ARG A 318 18.51 -7.08 0.96
C ARG A 318 18.05 -6.01 1.93
N ILE A 319 16.73 -5.79 2.02
CA ILE A 319 16.18 -4.84 3.00
C ILE A 319 16.40 -5.34 4.43
N GLN A 320 16.23 -6.63 4.68
CA GLN A 320 16.52 -7.24 5.98
C GLN A 320 18.00 -7.03 6.36
N GLU A 321 18.94 -7.29 5.44
CA GLU A 321 20.37 -7.09 5.64
C GLU A 321 20.71 -5.62 5.91
N HIS A 322 20.18 -4.69 5.12
CA HIS A 322 20.34 -3.25 5.35
C HIS A 322 19.83 -2.85 6.73
N LEU A 323 18.65 -3.33 7.13
CA LEU A 323 18.09 -3.04 8.45
C LEU A 323 18.92 -3.66 9.58
N ILE A 324 19.49 -4.86 9.40
CA ILE A 324 20.40 -5.45 10.38
C ILE A 324 21.63 -4.57 10.58
N GLN A 325 22.21 -4.06 9.49
CA GLN A 325 23.39 -3.20 9.53
C GLN A 325 23.09 -1.80 10.09
N ALA A 326 21.94 -1.23 9.73
CA ALA A 326 21.56 0.14 10.12
C ALA A 326 21.01 0.25 11.55
N ASN A 327 20.63 -0.86 12.19
CA ASN A 327 19.97 -0.86 13.50
C ASN A 327 20.88 -1.36 14.61
N ARG A 328 20.71 -0.81 15.80
CA ARG A 328 21.38 -1.32 17.01
C ARG A 328 20.96 -2.75 17.37
N LYS A 329 19.74 -3.15 17.01
CA LYS A 329 19.21 -4.51 17.18
C LYS A 329 18.62 -4.98 15.85
N PRO A 330 18.87 -6.25 15.45
CA PRO A 330 18.29 -6.78 14.23
C PRO A 330 16.75 -6.77 14.34
N PRO A 331 16.03 -6.38 13.28
CA PRO A 331 14.57 -6.45 13.29
C PRO A 331 14.12 -7.92 13.34
N LYS A 332 13.01 -8.18 14.04
CA LYS A 332 12.42 -9.53 14.09
C LYS A 332 11.67 -9.80 12.78
N PRO A 333 11.53 -11.07 12.35
CA PRO A 333 10.57 -11.43 11.31
C PRO A 333 9.18 -10.87 11.63
N GLY A 334 8.47 -10.38 10.61
CA GLY A 334 7.17 -9.72 10.79
C GLY A 334 7.21 -8.29 11.38
N SER A 335 8.35 -7.80 11.88
CA SER A 335 8.42 -6.49 12.58
C SER A 335 8.59 -5.29 11.65
N TRP A 336 8.66 -5.50 10.35
CA TRP A 336 8.75 -4.44 9.34
C TRP A 336 8.05 -4.86 8.06
N GLU A 337 7.66 -3.87 7.28
CA GLU A 337 6.98 -4.02 6.01
C GLU A 337 7.41 -2.92 5.05
N ARG A 338 7.18 -3.14 3.75
CA ARG A 338 7.48 -2.17 2.71
C ARG A 338 6.31 -2.09 1.74
N LYS A 339 5.75 -0.90 1.57
CA LYS A 339 4.66 -0.68 0.60
C LYS A 339 5.20 -0.75 -0.82
N LEU A 340 4.42 -1.30 -1.73
CA LEU A 340 4.68 -1.20 -3.16
C LEU A 340 4.26 0.19 -3.66
N PHE A 341 3.02 0.59 -3.33
CA PHE A 341 2.45 1.92 -3.56
C PHE A 341 1.25 2.13 -2.62
N TRP A 342 0.70 3.35 -2.60
CA TRP A 342 -0.56 3.64 -1.89
C TRP A 342 -1.73 3.63 -2.86
N PHE A 343 -2.86 3.08 -2.43
CA PHE A 343 -4.10 3.23 -3.18
C PHE A 343 -4.53 4.70 -3.27
N SER A 344 -5.23 5.05 -4.33
CA SER A 344 -5.70 6.42 -4.57
C SER A 344 -6.82 6.86 -3.60
N GLY A 345 -7.06 8.18 -3.53
CA GLY A 345 -8.19 8.77 -2.81
C GLY A 345 -8.05 8.91 -1.28
N GLN A 346 -6.90 8.53 -0.70
CA GLN A 346 -6.70 8.54 0.74
C GLN A 346 -6.18 9.88 1.27
N ARG A 347 -6.88 10.47 2.24
CA ARG A 347 -6.51 11.75 2.87
C ARG A 347 -5.80 11.61 4.22
N GLN A 348 -5.83 10.41 4.81
CA GLN A 348 -5.23 10.15 6.11
C GLN A 348 -3.70 10.07 6.02
N GLN A 349 -3.03 10.24 7.16
CA GLN A 349 -1.57 10.11 7.27
C GLN A 349 -1.14 8.65 7.06
N ALA A 350 -1.78 7.71 7.75
CA ALA A 350 -1.61 6.29 7.48
C ALA A 350 -2.51 5.91 6.30
N ARG A 351 -1.93 5.23 5.31
CA ARG A 351 -2.59 4.92 4.05
C ARG A 351 -2.46 3.44 3.74
N TRP A 352 -3.51 2.88 3.18
CA TRP A 352 -3.58 1.53 2.65
C TRP A 352 -2.84 1.40 1.34
N GLY A 353 -2.24 0.25 1.13
CA GLY A 353 -1.66 -0.15 -0.14
C GLY A 353 -1.16 -1.59 -0.07
N PRO A 354 -0.86 -2.21 -1.22
CA PRO A 354 -0.16 -3.48 -1.21
C PRO A 354 1.24 -3.28 -0.65
N GLY A 355 1.68 -4.24 0.17
CA GLY A 355 3.01 -4.25 0.77
C GLY A 355 3.53 -5.66 0.95
N VAL A 356 4.84 -5.76 1.11
CA VAL A 356 5.55 -7.02 1.29
C VAL A 356 6.32 -7.03 2.60
N ARG A 357 6.42 -8.21 3.20
CA ARG A 357 7.19 -8.47 4.42
C ARG A 357 7.64 -9.92 4.47
N PHE A 358 8.54 -10.22 5.41
CA PHE A 358 8.65 -11.59 5.92
C PHE A 358 7.60 -11.79 7.00
N ASN A 359 6.85 -12.88 6.94
CA ASN A 359 5.94 -13.29 8.01
C ASN A 359 6.73 -13.79 9.24
N GLU A 360 6.03 -14.23 10.28
CA GLU A 360 6.66 -14.71 11.52
C GLU A 360 7.55 -15.95 11.31
N ASP A 361 7.23 -16.77 10.30
CA ASP A 361 8.01 -17.94 9.88
C ASP A 361 9.18 -17.58 8.94
N GLY A 362 9.38 -16.29 8.63
CA GLY A 362 10.42 -15.84 7.70
C GLY A 362 10.12 -16.07 6.22
N LYS A 363 8.86 -16.38 5.86
CA LYS A 363 8.43 -16.52 4.45
C LYS A 363 7.97 -15.18 3.87
N PRO A 364 8.24 -14.92 2.59
CA PRO A 364 7.77 -13.72 1.92
C PRO A 364 6.24 -13.73 1.80
N GLU A 365 5.60 -12.65 2.23
CA GLU A 365 4.16 -12.47 2.17
C GLU A 365 3.82 -11.15 1.48
N LEU A 366 2.85 -11.17 0.57
CA LEU A 366 2.19 -10.00 0.01
C LEU A 366 0.85 -9.78 0.73
N ASP A 367 0.67 -8.60 1.30
CA ASP A 367 -0.52 -8.22 2.07
C ASP A 367 -0.98 -6.79 1.73
N LEU A 368 -2.15 -6.39 2.23
CA LEU A 368 -2.58 -5.01 2.30
C LEU A 368 -2.14 -4.44 3.65
N ILE A 369 -1.28 -3.44 3.60
CA ILE A 369 -0.70 -2.80 4.79
C ILE A 369 -1.26 -1.38 4.95
N VAL A 370 -1.30 -0.91 6.20
CA VAL A 370 -1.69 0.47 6.53
C VAL A 370 -0.51 1.14 7.22
N THR A 371 0.10 2.12 6.56
CA THR A 371 1.34 2.71 7.06
C THR A 371 1.40 4.20 6.76
N ALA A 372 1.97 4.95 7.72
CA ALA A 372 2.39 6.33 7.54
C ALA A 372 3.83 6.45 7.02
N SER A 373 4.53 5.32 6.85
CA SER A 373 5.91 5.30 6.39
C SER A 373 6.01 5.76 4.93
N ASN A 374 7.01 6.59 4.64
CA ASN A 374 7.38 6.96 3.29
C ASN A 374 8.23 5.91 2.59
N GLU A 375 8.70 4.88 3.31
CA GLU A 375 9.54 3.82 2.76
C GLU A 375 8.77 2.98 1.73
N HIS A 376 9.42 2.61 0.64
CA HIS A 376 8.90 1.78 -0.44
C HIS A 376 9.70 0.49 -0.56
N PHE A 377 9.03 -0.55 -1.03
CA PHE A 377 9.72 -1.70 -1.61
C PHE A 377 10.21 -1.27 -3.01
N PRO A 378 11.51 -1.43 -3.32
CA PRO A 378 12.07 -0.98 -4.59
C PRO A 378 11.30 -1.51 -5.80
N GLU A 379 10.89 -0.63 -6.71
CA GLU A 379 10.13 -1.02 -7.90
C GLU A 379 10.79 -2.15 -8.72
N PRO A 380 12.11 -2.15 -8.98
CA PRO A 380 12.74 -3.23 -9.74
C PRO A 380 12.58 -4.63 -9.13
N ASP A 381 12.34 -4.70 -7.81
CA ASP A 381 12.27 -5.94 -7.05
C ASP A 381 10.88 -6.58 -7.05
N TRP A 382 9.87 -5.88 -7.55
CA TRP A 382 8.52 -6.42 -7.63
C TRP A 382 7.85 -6.18 -8.98
N LYS A 383 8.35 -5.28 -9.82
CA LYS A 383 7.73 -4.94 -11.11
C LYS A 383 8.48 -5.57 -12.28
N GLN A 384 7.75 -6.22 -13.18
CA GLN A 384 8.30 -6.88 -14.38
C GLN A 384 8.45 -5.98 -15.59
#